data_AF-A0A1G6MUD9-F1
#
_entry.id   AF-A0A1G6MUD9-F1
#
_cell.length_a   1.000
_cell.length_b   1.000
_cell.length_c   1.000
_cell.angle_alpha   90.00
_cell.angle_beta   90.00
_cell.angle_gamma   90.00
#
_symmetry.space_group_name_H-M   'P 1'
#
loop_
_entity.id
_entity.type
_entity.pdbx_description
1 polymer ?
#
loop_
_entity_poly.entity_id
_entity_poly.type
_entity_poly.pdbx_seq_one_letter_code
_entity_poly.pdbx_strand_id
1 'polypeptide(L)'
;MKNITLLSLFLLFLLKVSYAQDVDNKDLDLYLKAFRYVNAQPNVVVKGGLFVSDTIVYIDNVNFFKEIGQIERIDISENQLITKIDSLDKLRDFKGFYSTKIHKTFNNTFNGGYTLFFSKVFDKTLIIEIIPSIGCECKSYSDLTAYKETTQYLFRFDCSNEIKDVFIKVIAYD
;
A
#
# COMPACT_ATOMS: atom_id res chain seq x y z
N MET A 1 11.08 -8.79 47.67
CA MET A 1 9.87 -8.58 46.85
C MET A 1 10.01 -7.59 45.68
N LYS A 2 11.07 -6.75 45.58
CA LYS A 2 11.24 -5.80 44.45
C LYS A 2 11.71 -6.43 43.11
N ASN A 3 12.33 -7.61 43.13
CA ASN A 3 12.92 -8.21 41.93
C ASN A 3 11.90 -8.93 41.02
N ILE A 4 10.75 -9.34 41.56
CA ILE A 4 9.70 -10.05 40.79
C ILE A 4 8.93 -9.07 39.89
N THR A 5 8.72 -7.84 40.35
CA THR A 5 8.03 -6.77 39.61
C THR A 5 8.85 -6.25 38.44
N LEU A 6 10.18 -6.22 38.55
CA LEU A 6 11.06 -5.80 37.47
C LEU A 6 11.10 -6.83 36.33
N LEU A 7 11.09 -8.12 36.67
CA LEU A 7 11.09 -9.22 35.71
C LEU A 7 9.77 -9.30 34.93
N SER A 8 8.62 -9.05 35.58
CA SER A 8 7.33 -9.03 34.89
C SER A 8 7.17 -7.83 33.95
N LEU A 9 7.68 -6.64 34.34
CA LEU A 9 7.72 -5.48 33.44
C LEU A 9 8.59 -5.71 32.21
N PHE A 10 9.75 -6.35 32.38
CA PHE A 10 10.65 -6.66 31.27
C PHE A 10 10.03 -7.71 30.32
N LEU A 11 9.32 -8.71 30.85
CA LEU A 11 8.62 -9.70 30.04
C LEU A 11 7.46 -9.08 29.24
N LEU A 12 6.70 -8.16 29.84
CA LEU A 12 5.65 -7.39 29.16
C LEU A 12 6.21 -6.47 28.08
N PHE A 13 7.42 -5.92 28.28
CA PHE A 13 8.12 -5.14 27.26
C PHE A 13 8.57 -6.02 26.09
N LEU A 14 9.20 -7.18 26.38
CA LEU A 14 9.62 -8.14 25.34
C LEU A 14 8.44 -8.69 24.53
N LEU A 15 7.29 -8.96 25.17
CA LEU A 15 6.07 -9.41 24.48
C LEU A 15 5.50 -8.33 23.54
N LYS A 16 5.73 -7.04 23.82
CA LYS A 16 5.34 -5.94 22.92
C LYS A 16 6.33 -5.70 21.78
N VAL A 17 7.62 -5.98 21.99
CA VAL A 17 8.67 -5.79 20.97
C VAL A 17 8.57 -6.84 19.84
N SER A 18 7.99 -8.01 20.10
CA SER A 18 7.84 -9.09 19.10
C SER A 18 6.74 -8.89 18.06
N TYR A 19 6.02 -7.75 18.05
CA TYR A 19 4.99 -7.42 17.05
C TYR A 19 5.39 -6.27 16.13
N ALA A 20 6.69 -6.03 15.92
CA ALA A 20 7.13 -5.18 14.82
C ALA A 20 6.80 -5.88 13.49
N GLN A 21 5.63 -5.57 12.92
CA GLN A 21 5.28 -5.97 11.56
C GLN A 21 6.14 -5.18 10.58
N ASP A 22 6.75 -5.88 9.63
CA ASP A 22 7.49 -5.28 8.52
C ASP A 22 7.18 -6.06 7.24
N VAL A 23 7.54 -5.51 6.10
CA VAL A 23 7.41 -6.14 4.78
C VAL A 23 8.32 -7.37 4.69
N ASP A 24 7.84 -8.46 4.09
CA ASP A 24 8.68 -9.62 3.81
C ASP A 24 9.70 -9.35 2.69
N ASN A 25 10.87 -9.97 2.76
CA ASN A 25 11.91 -9.77 1.73
C ASN A 25 11.44 -10.19 0.33
N LYS A 26 10.56 -11.19 0.26
CA LYS A 26 9.98 -11.66 -1.01
C LYS A 26 9.04 -10.61 -1.62
N ASP A 27 8.34 -9.85 -0.79
CA ASP A 27 7.42 -8.83 -1.24
C ASP A 27 8.15 -7.54 -1.60
N LEU A 28 9.31 -7.26 -0.98
CA LEU A 28 10.13 -6.08 -1.29
C LEU A 28 10.47 -5.94 -2.79
N ASP A 29 10.72 -7.05 -3.49
CA ASP A 29 10.94 -7.05 -4.94
C ASP A 29 9.71 -6.56 -5.72
N LEU A 30 8.51 -6.92 -5.26
CA LEU A 30 7.24 -6.51 -5.88
C LEU A 30 7.02 -5.00 -5.74
N TYR A 31 7.29 -4.44 -4.55
CA TYR A 31 7.25 -3.00 -4.32
C TYR A 31 8.25 -2.26 -5.21
N LEU A 32 9.47 -2.78 -5.36
CA LEU A 32 10.49 -2.20 -6.23
C LEU A 32 10.08 -2.20 -7.71
N LYS A 33 9.53 -3.31 -8.20
CA LYS A 33 9.03 -3.42 -9.58
C LYS A 33 7.89 -2.45 -9.85
N ALA A 34 6.91 -2.40 -8.96
CA ALA A 34 5.78 -1.50 -9.08
C ALA A 34 6.21 -0.02 -8.97
N PHE A 35 7.10 0.33 -8.04
CA PHE A 35 7.70 1.66 -7.95
C PHE A 35 8.38 2.07 -9.26
N ARG A 36 9.24 1.20 -9.82
CA ARG A 36 9.93 1.49 -11.10
C ARG A 36 8.93 1.72 -12.24
N TYR A 37 7.85 0.94 -12.29
CA TYR A 37 6.80 1.11 -13.28
C TYR A 37 6.11 2.48 -13.14
N VAL A 38 5.71 2.87 -11.92
CA VAL A 38 5.03 4.16 -11.67
C VAL A 38 5.99 5.34 -11.88
N ASN A 39 7.23 5.23 -11.40
CA ASN A 39 8.22 6.30 -11.52
C ASN A 39 8.63 6.59 -12.97
N ALA A 40 8.49 5.61 -13.86
CA ALA A 40 8.74 5.77 -15.29
C ALA A 40 7.55 6.39 -16.06
N GLN A 41 6.40 6.61 -15.42
CA GLN A 41 5.23 7.18 -16.10
C GLN A 41 5.50 8.66 -16.47
N PRO A 42 5.19 9.10 -17.70
CA PRO A 42 5.52 10.45 -18.15
C PRO A 42 4.99 11.57 -17.25
N ASN A 43 3.74 11.44 -16.77
CA ASN A 43 3.08 12.39 -15.88
C ASN A 43 3.73 12.47 -14.48
N VAL A 44 4.41 11.42 -14.04
CA VAL A 44 5.14 11.36 -12.77
C VAL A 44 6.51 12.04 -12.93
N VAL A 45 7.24 11.69 -13.98
CA VAL A 45 8.56 12.27 -14.29
C VAL A 45 8.48 13.79 -14.45
N VAL A 46 7.49 14.29 -15.19
CA VAL A 46 7.32 15.74 -15.45
C VAL A 46 7.06 16.53 -14.16
N LYS A 47 6.42 15.94 -13.14
CA LYS A 47 6.17 16.60 -11.86
C LYS A 47 7.29 16.42 -10.82
N GLY A 48 8.49 15.98 -11.24
CA GLY A 48 9.63 15.83 -10.34
C GLY A 48 9.74 14.47 -9.65
N GLY A 49 8.87 13.52 -10.00
CA GLY A 49 8.93 12.14 -9.49
C GLY A 49 8.06 11.89 -8.27
N LEU A 50 8.46 10.89 -7.48
CA LEU A 50 7.71 10.35 -6.36
C LEU A 50 8.48 10.55 -5.06
N PHE A 51 7.78 10.90 -3.99
CA PHE A 51 8.22 10.71 -2.61
C PHE A 51 7.52 9.47 -2.05
N VAL A 52 8.27 8.46 -1.63
CA VAL A 52 7.69 7.20 -1.15
C VAL A 52 7.47 7.26 0.35
N SER A 53 6.22 7.11 0.78
CA SER A 53 5.90 6.93 2.19
C SER A 53 6.46 5.60 2.70
N ASP A 54 7.05 5.63 3.89
CA ASP A 54 7.51 4.44 4.61
C ASP A 54 6.38 3.70 5.34
N THR A 55 5.16 4.22 5.27
CA THR A 55 3.98 3.59 5.86
C THR A 55 3.22 2.78 4.81
N ILE A 56 3.04 1.49 5.09
CA ILE A 56 2.10 0.63 4.35
C ILE A 56 0.70 0.96 4.85
N VAL A 57 -0.21 1.29 3.94
CA VAL A 57 -1.59 1.70 4.27
C VAL A 57 -2.60 0.68 3.76
N TYR A 58 -3.82 0.77 4.26
CA TYR A 58 -4.94 0.05 3.65
C TYR A 58 -5.50 0.87 2.49
N ILE A 59 -5.65 0.23 1.32
CA ILE A 59 -6.24 0.82 0.12
C ILE A 59 -7.29 -0.15 -0.38
N ASP A 60 -8.51 0.34 -0.60
CA ASP A 60 -9.67 -0.47 -0.94
C ASP A 60 -9.56 -1.03 -2.37
N ASN A 61 -9.78 -2.34 -2.51
CA ASN A 61 -9.80 -3.02 -3.79
C ASN A 61 -11.09 -2.78 -4.59
N VAL A 62 -12.17 -2.30 -3.94
CA VAL A 62 -13.50 -2.14 -4.56
C VAL A 62 -13.45 -1.24 -5.79
N ASN A 63 -12.54 -0.28 -5.84
CA ASN A 63 -12.34 0.61 -6.98
C ASN A 63 -11.97 -0.14 -8.29
N PHE A 64 -11.47 -1.37 -8.17
CA PHE A 64 -11.06 -2.23 -9.28
C PHE A 64 -11.98 -3.46 -9.47
N PHE A 65 -13.21 -3.42 -8.96
CA PHE A 65 -14.08 -4.60 -8.96
C PHE A 65 -14.31 -5.19 -10.35
N LYS A 66 -14.46 -4.34 -11.39
CA LYS A 66 -14.69 -4.80 -12.77
C LYS A 66 -13.48 -5.54 -13.31
N GLU A 67 -12.30 -4.98 -13.10
CA GLU A 67 -11.02 -5.53 -13.55
C GLU A 67 -10.75 -6.87 -12.84
N ILE A 68 -10.98 -6.94 -11.53
CA ILE A 68 -10.87 -8.18 -10.73
C ILE A 68 -11.86 -9.24 -11.24
N GLY A 69 -13.13 -8.87 -11.48
CA GLY A 69 -14.15 -9.79 -11.99
C GLY A 69 -13.82 -10.40 -13.35
N GLN A 70 -13.31 -9.59 -14.28
CA GLN A 70 -12.87 -10.04 -15.61
C GLN A 70 -11.72 -11.05 -15.52
N ILE A 71 -10.76 -10.76 -14.66
CA ILE A 71 -9.58 -11.59 -14.42
C ILE A 71 -9.95 -12.95 -13.86
N GLU A 72 -10.77 -12.95 -12.80
CA GLU A 72 -11.15 -14.16 -12.08
C GLU A 72 -12.22 -14.96 -12.83
N ARG A 73 -12.71 -14.44 -13.97
CA ARG A 73 -13.79 -15.02 -14.79
C ARG A 73 -15.02 -15.36 -13.94
N ILE A 74 -15.32 -14.47 -12.99
CA ILE A 74 -16.44 -14.68 -12.09
C ILE A 74 -17.70 -14.22 -12.79
N ASP A 75 -18.60 -15.18 -13.04
CA ASP A 75 -19.94 -14.92 -13.55
C ASP A 75 -20.91 -14.70 -12.38
N ILE A 76 -20.85 -13.52 -11.77
CA ILE A 76 -21.80 -13.05 -10.75
C ILE A 76 -22.22 -11.62 -11.05
N SER A 77 -23.34 -11.19 -10.47
CA SER A 77 -23.78 -9.80 -10.59
C SER A 77 -22.77 -8.82 -9.97
N GLU A 78 -22.70 -7.60 -10.50
CA GLU A 78 -21.77 -6.56 -10.01
C GLU A 78 -21.89 -6.34 -8.49
N ASN A 79 -23.11 -6.30 -7.95
CA ASN A 79 -23.35 -6.12 -6.52
C ASN A 79 -22.78 -7.27 -5.67
N GLN A 80 -22.89 -8.50 -6.16
CA GLN A 80 -22.32 -9.67 -5.47
C GLN A 80 -20.80 -9.64 -5.52
N LEU A 81 -20.22 -9.18 -6.63
CA LEU A 81 -18.77 -9.04 -6.78
C LEU A 81 -18.20 -7.97 -5.84
N ILE A 82 -18.83 -6.80 -5.79
CA ILE A 82 -18.49 -5.74 -4.84
C ILE A 82 -18.55 -6.26 -3.40
N THR A 83 -19.67 -6.88 -3.01
CA THR A 83 -19.83 -7.44 -1.66
C THR A 83 -18.77 -8.48 -1.33
N LYS A 84 -18.38 -9.31 -2.30
CA LYS A 84 -17.32 -10.31 -2.15
C LYS A 84 -15.96 -9.66 -1.95
N ILE A 85 -15.63 -8.64 -2.75
CA ILE A 85 -14.36 -7.89 -2.63
C ILE A 85 -14.29 -7.17 -1.28
N ASP A 86 -15.35 -6.45 -0.89
CA ASP A 86 -15.43 -5.79 0.41
C ASP A 86 -15.26 -6.78 1.57
N SER A 87 -15.82 -7.99 1.43
CA SER A 87 -15.68 -9.03 2.44
C SER A 87 -14.24 -9.55 2.52
N LEU A 88 -13.58 -9.76 1.38
CA LEU A 88 -12.17 -10.14 1.33
C LEU A 88 -11.29 -9.05 1.93
N ASP A 89 -11.61 -7.78 1.67
CA ASP A 89 -10.90 -6.64 2.22
C ASP A 89 -11.07 -6.51 3.73
N LYS A 90 -12.28 -6.75 4.25
CA LYS A 90 -12.51 -6.85 5.70
C LYS A 90 -11.77 -8.01 6.34
N LEU A 91 -11.66 -9.15 5.65
CA LEU A 91 -10.88 -10.30 6.12
C LEU A 91 -9.37 -10.03 6.18
N ARG A 92 -8.87 -9.02 5.45
CA ARG A 92 -7.46 -8.61 5.53
C ARG A 92 -7.13 -7.91 6.85
N ASP A 93 -8.14 -7.40 7.59
CA ASP A 93 -8.08 -6.70 8.90
C ASP A 93 -6.74 -6.00 9.17
N PHE A 94 -6.35 -5.19 8.19
CA PHE A 94 -5.01 -4.64 8.13
C PHE A 94 -5.02 -3.19 8.60
N LYS A 95 -4.38 -2.94 9.74
CA LYS A 95 -4.04 -1.57 10.14
C LYS A 95 -2.71 -1.19 9.51
N GLY A 96 -2.64 0.00 8.93
CA GLY A 96 -1.41 0.51 8.35
C GLY A 96 -0.24 0.47 9.35
N PHE A 97 0.95 0.16 8.88
CA PHE A 97 2.17 0.08 9.70
C PHE A 97 3.35 0.73 9.01
N TYR A 98 4.28 1.22 9.82
CA TYR A 98 5.57 1.71 9.36
C TYR A 98 6.50 0.54 9.00
N SER A 99 7.07 0.56 7.79
CA SER A 99 8.01 -0.45 7.32
C SER A 99 9.44 0.09 7.30
N THR A 100 10.32 -0.52 8.11
CA THR A 100 11.74 -0.14 8.10
C THR A 100 12.41 -0.48 6.77
N LYS A 101 11.95 -1.54 6.09
CA LYS A 101 12.48 -1.95 4.78
C LYS A 101 12.07 -1.01 3.67
N ILE A 102 10.80 -0.58 3.62
CA ILE A 102 10.36 0.44 2.67
C ILE A 102 11.14 1.72 2.92
N HIS A 103 11.21 2.18 4.18
CA HIS A 103 12.01 3.36 4.55
C HIS A 103 13.43 3.24 3.99
N LYS A 104 14.19 2.20 4.36
CA LYS A 104 15.58 2.02 3.89
C LYS A 104 15.73 1.91 2.38
N THR A 105 14.75 1.32 1.69
CA THR A 105 14.82 1.06 0.25
C THR A 105 14.55 2.32 -0.56
N PHE A 106 13.63 3.17 -0.09
CA PHE A 106 13.16 4.33 -0.84
C PHE A 106 13.53 5.69 -0.21
N ASN A 107 14.27 5.70 0.90
CA ASN A 107 14.66 6.89 1.68
C ASN A 107 15.32 8.03 0.89
N ASN A 108 15.71 7.84 -0.36
CA ASN A 108 16.41 8.87 -1.13
C ASN A 108 15.49 9.62 -2.10
N THR A 109 14.18 9.44 -2.02
CA THR A 109 13.20 9.99 -2.96
C THR A 109 12.57 11.30 -2.46
N PHE A 110 13.38 12.29 -2.06
CA PHE A 110 12.87 13.43 -1.28
C PHE A 110 12.26 14.62 -2.06
N ASN A 111 12.16 14.59 -3.40
CA ASN A 111 11.71 15.76 -4.17
C ASN A 111 10.66 15.43 -5.25
N GLY A 112 9.63 14.63 -4.90
CA GLY A 112 8.55 14.27 -5.82
C GLY A 112 7.35 15.22 -5.76
N GLY A 113 6.80 15.59 -6.92
CA GLY A 113 5.49 16.26 -7.01
C GLY A 113 4.30 15.36 -6.62
N TYR A 114 4.56 14.10 -6.28
CA TYR A 114 3.60 13.18 -5.71
C TYR A 114 4.16 12.46 -4.48
N THR A 115 3.28 12.16 -3.53
CA THR A 115 3.52 11.17 -2.48
C THR A 115 2.95 9.83 -2.93
N LEU A 116 3.74 8.77 -2.82
CA LEU A 116 3.37 7.39 -3.12
C LEU A 116 3.11 6.64 -1.81
N PHE A 117 1.96 6.00 -1.75
CA PHE A 117 1.60 5.06 -0.70
C PHE A 117 1.47 3.65 -1.28
N PHE A 118 1.95 2.68 -0.51
CA PHE A 118 1.83 1.27 -0.84
C PHE A 118 0.73 0.61 0.00
N SER A 119 -0.07 -0.25 -0.61
CA SER A 119 -0.83 -1.26 0.13
C SER A 119 0.07 -2.41 0.55
N LYS A 120 -0.41 -3.26 1.47
CA LYS A 120 0.24 -4.56 1.69
C LYS A 120 0.07 -5.44 0.46
N VAL A 121 1.12 -6.17 0.06
CA VAL A 121 0.99 -7.24 -0.94
C VAL A 121 0.08 -8.34 -0.39
N PHE A 122 -0.92 -8.73 -1.16
CA PHE A 122 -1.80 -9.84 -0.84
C PHE A 122 -2.12 -10.61 -2.12
N ASP A 123 -1.95 -11.94 -2.09
CA ASP A 123 -2.22 -12.83 -3.23
C ASP A 123 -1.67 -12.30 -4.57
N LYS A 124 -0.36 -12.01 -4.58
CA LYS A 124 0.36 -11.46 -5.75
C LYS A 124 -0.28 -10.19 -6.33
N THR A 125 -0.96 -9.43 -5.48
CA THR A 125 -1.59 -8.17 -5.84
C THR A 125 -1.05 -7.07 -4.94
N LEU A 126 -0.77 -5.91 -5.53
CA LEU A 126 -0.31 -4.72 -4.84
C LEU A 126 -1.07 -3.52 -5.37
N ILE A 127 -1.62 -2.70 -4.48
CA ILE A 127 -2.14 -1.39 -4.85
C ILE A 127 -1.11 -0.32 -4.48
N ILE A 128 -0.91 0.62 -5.40
CA ILE A 128 -0.19 1.85 -5.17
C ILE A 128 -1.15 3.00 -5.34
N GLU A 129 -1.06 3.99 -4.47
CA GLU A 129 -1.74 5.26 -4.67
C GLU A 129 -0.74 6.41 -4.71
N ILE A 130 -0.84 7.25 -5.74
CA ILE A 130 -0.06 8.47 -5.84
C ILE A 130 -0.98 9.68 -5.65
N ILE A 131 -0.54 10.60 -4.79
CA ILE A 131 -1.29 11.78 -4.38
C ILE A 131 -0.44 13.03 -4.68
N PRO A 132 -0.97 14.06 -5.36
CA PRO A 132 -0.23 15.29 -5.60
C PRO A 132 0.28 15.93 -4.30
N SER A 133 1.59 16.18 -4.24
CA SER A 133 2.28 16.85 -3.13
C SER A 133 1.99 18.34 -3.19
N ILE A 134 0.92 18.81 -2.54
CA ILE A 134 0.64 20.24 -2.37
C ILE A 134 0.91 20.60 -0.90
N GLY A 135 2.11 21.13 -0.66
CA GLY A 135 2.38 22.01 0.48
C GLY A 135 2.42 21.42 1.90
N CYS A 136 2.85 20.17 2.12
CA CYS A 136 3.36 19.75 3.45
C CYS A 136 3.96 18.33 3.43
N GLU A 137 5.13 18.18 4.06
CA GLU A 137 5.90 16.92 4.16
C GLU A 137 5.51 16.01 5.34
N CYS A 138 4.44 16.33 6.08
CA CYS A 138 4.08 15.61 7.32
C CYS A 138 2.56 15.38 7.48
N LYS A 139 1.84 15.08 6.39
CA LYS A 139 0.41 14.77 6.46
C LYS A 139 0.19 13.26 6.45
N SER A 140 -0.78 12.79 7.22
CA SER A 140 -1.17 11.37 7.20
C SER A 140 -1.83 11.01 5.87
N TYR A 141 -1.92 9.71 5.57
CA TYR A 141 -2.62 9.22 4.37
C TYR A 141 -4.05 9.78 4.29
N SER A 142 -4.81 9.73 5.39
CA SER A 142 -6.17 10.27 5.45
C SER A 142 -6.23 11.78 5.23
N ASP A 143 -5.24 12.54 5.71
CA ASP A 143 -5.20 13.99 5.48
C ASP A 143 -4.87 14.35 4.03
N LEU A 144 -4.14 13.46 3.35
CA LEU A 144 -3.72 13.66 1.96
C LEU A 144 -4.80 13.23 0.97
N THR A 145 -5.57 12.19 1.26
CA THR A 145 -6.66 11.73 0.40
C THR A 145 -7.92 12.57 0.55
N ALA A 146 -8.17 13.17 1.72
CA ALA A 146 -9.33 14.03 1.95
C ALA A 146 -9.40 15.17 0.91
N TYR A 147 -10.47 15.18 0.11
CA TYR A 147 -10.77 16.19 -0.92
C TYR A 147 -9.77 16.26 -2.07
N LYS A 148 -9.08 15.16 -2.38
CA LYS A 148 -8.15 15.09 -3.51
C LYS A 148 -8.54 14.03 -4.51
N GLU A 149 -8.30 14.39 -5.77
CA GLU A 149 -8.16 13.42 -6.82
C GLU A 149 -6.80 12.73 -6.68
N THR A 150 -6.81 11.41 -6.61
CA THR A 150 -5.62 10.56 -6.53
C THR A 150 -5.62 9.57 -7.67
N THR A 151 -4.46 8.96 -7.95
CA THR A 151 -4.35 7.91 -8.96
C THR A 151 -3.93 6.62 -8.27
N GLN A 152 -4.79 5.60 -8.39
CA GLN A 152 -4.52 4.25 -7.92
C GLN A 152 -4.05 3.36 -9.06
N TYR A 153 -3.07 2.51 -8.77
CA TYR A 153 -2.56 1.47 -9.64
C TYR A 153 -2.77 0.12 -8.95
N LEU A 154 -3.46 -0.80 -9.61
CA LEU A 154 -3.56 -2.19 -9.21
C LEU A 154 -2.56 -3.01 -10.03
N PHE A 155 -1.52 -3.51 -9.36
CA PHE A 155 -0.54 -4.43 -9.93
C PHE A 155 -0.91 -5.87 -9.63
N ARG A 156 -0.84 -6.73 -10.64
CA ARG A 156 -0.87 -8.19 -10.46
C ARG A 156 0.44 -8.79 -10.92
N PHE A 157 0.95 -9.69 -10.11
CA PHE A 157 2.18 -10.42 -10.38
C PHE A 157 1.89 -11.87 -10.72
N ASP A 158 2.71 -12.46 -11.58
CA ASP A 158 2.67 -13.90 -11.84
C ASP A 158 3.43 -14.70 -10.76
N CYS A 159 3.51 -16.02 -10.95
CA CYS A 159 4.23 -16.91 -10.05
C CYS A 159 5.75 -16.66 -10.02
N SER A 160 6.29 -16.01 -11.05
CA SER A 160 7.68 -15.58 -11.17
C SER A 160 7.91 -14.18 -10.60
N ASN A 161 6.91 -13.59 -9.94
CA ASN A 161 6.95 -12.23 -9.40
C ASN A 161 7.09 -11.14 -10.49
N GLU A 162 6.78 -11.44 -11.74
CA GLU A 162 6.79 -10.44 -12.81
C GLU A 162 5.44 -9.76 -12.94
N ILE A 163 5.44 -8.48 -13.34
CA ILE A 163 4.20 -7.72 -13.55
C ILE A 163 3.45 -8.36 -14.72
N LYS A 164 2.27 -8.89 -14.44
CA LYS A 164 1.37 -9.50 -15.41
C LYS A 164 0.34 -8.51 -15.93
N ASP A 165 -0.32 -7.81 -15.02
CA ASP A 165 -1.37 -6.84 -15.33
C ASP A 165 -1.16 -5.56 -14.50
N VAL A 166 -1.52 -4.41 -15.10
CA VAL A 166 -1.58 -3.11 -14.41
C VAL A 166 -2.90 -2.42 -14.79
N PHE A 167 -3.70 -2.08 -13.78
CA PHE A 167 -4.92 -1.29 -13.96
C PHE A 167 -4.76 0.05 -13.26
N ILE A 168 -5.32 1.11 -13.86
CA ILE A 168 -5.15 2.48 -13.38
C ILE A 168 -6.53 3.11 -13.22
N LYS A 169 -6.77 3.72 -12.06
CA LYS A 169 -7.99 4.47 -11.76
C LYS A 169 -7.65 5.83 -11.19
N VAL A 170 -8.43 6.82 -11.57
CA VAL A 170 -8.47 8.12 -10.92
C VAL A 170 -9.60 8.07 -9.90
N ILE A 171 -9.29 8.35 -8.64
CA ILE A 171 -10.24 8.29 -7.52
C ILE A 171 -10.39 9.70 -6.96
N ALA A 172 -11.63 10.15 -6.80
CA ALA A 172 -11.94 11.36 -6.06
C ALA A 172 -12.57 10.96 -4.74
N TYR A 173 -11.96 11.39 -3.64
CA TYR A 173 -12.52 11.21 -2.30
C TYR A 173 -13.37 12.44 -1.94
N ASP A 174 -14.64 12.19 -1.63
CA ASP A 174 -15.62 13.17 -1.16
C ASP A 174 -15.59 13.33 0.37
#